data_AF-A0A0F8XJ38-F1
#
_entry.id   AF-A0A0F8XJ38-F1
#
_cell.length_a   1.000
_cell.length_b   1.000
_cell.length_c   1.000
_cell.angle_alpha   90.00
_cell.angle_beta   90.00
_cell.angle_gamma   90.00
#
_symmetry.space_group_name_H-M   'P 1'
#
loop_
_entity.id
_entity.type
_entity.pdbx_description
1 polymer ?
#
loop_
_entity_poly.entity_id
_entity_poly.type
_entity_poly.pdbx_seq_one_letter_code
_entity_poly.pdbx_strand_id
1 'polypeptide(L)'
;YNPIDNPTNWSSCKRTNLNELQLKAKGINCFLFRAYQDIEPQSVGNSLTPRLAAALYNVQPSNLELATLSGKEATLNQYKSKYTPHSMRVSLITAYIMEMGMPIEIVMKVVGHSSIVMSIYYCKITQGDIRKRLEQGEKEALKTRVDATQSLIEQNKIEKVKNELVSNNEELLNSLTNSIPAGNFIFRDYGICPYAATRCEDGGELNGSGTSLRVPAPSGYLGTQNCLRCRHFITGPAFIGGLLSITNEILFHSNTQSSQCTKLQSKITMLEKSLDELDRREYVANLKNEKIDLSERKILELKIRKTESEYESAAKKMDMLLCDLQSSYKLIKMTQSIANQKDSLSLVKMSDSEIEISLEETSSFEQLQEVCENATI
;
A
#
# COMPACT_ATOMS: atom_id res chain seq x y z
N TYR A 1 29.88 -3.97 -37.89
CA TYR A 1 30.95 -3.18 -37.24
C TYR A 1 31.35 -2.05 -38.20
N ASN A 2 31.41 -0.80 -37.74
CA ASN A 2 31.67 0.39 -38.58
C ASN A 2 32.97 1.09 -38.11
N PRO A 3 34.16 0.65 -38.56
CA PRO A 3 35.45 1.13 -38.06
C PRO A 3 35.69 2.62 -38.35
N ILE A 4 36.47 3.29 -37.50
CA ILE A 4 36.92 4.68 -37.69
C ILE A 4 38.38 4.61 -38.11
N ASP A 5 38.68 4.95 -39.36
CA ASP A 5 40.06 4.94 -39.86
C ASP A 5 40.81 6.22 -39.50
N ASN A 6 40.14 7.37 -39.54
CA ASN A 6 40.72 8.67 -39.19
C ASN A 6 39.68 9.59 -38.53
N PRO A 7 40.10 10.51 -37.65
CA PRO A 7 39.25 11.57 -37.12
C PRO A 7 38.73 12.50 -38.23
N THR A 8 37.45 12.86 -38.15
CA THR A 8 36.79 13.68 -39.17
C THR A 8 36.91 15.17 -38.83
N ASN A 9 37.29 15.99 -39.81
CA ASN A 9 37.25 17.44 -39.67
C ASN A 9 35.81 17.95 -39.91
N TRP A 10 35.28 18.80 -39.04
CA TRP A 10 33.93 19.37 -39.18
C TRP A 10 33.74 20.14 -40.50
N SER A 11 34.80 20.71 -41.08
CA SER A 11 34.74 21.37 -42.40
C SER A 11 34.45 20.42 -43.56
N SER A 12 34.62 19.10 -43.37
CA SER A 12 34.34 18.08 -44.40
C SER A 12 32.90 17.53 -44.33
N CYS A 13 32.14 17.88 -43.29
CA CYS A 13 30.76 17.44 -43.12
C CYS A 13 29.82 18.22 -44.05
N LYS A 14 28.93 17.53 -44.76
CA LYS A 14 27.96 18.10 -45.70
C LYS A 14 26.59 18.27 -45.07
N ARG A 15 26.25 17.47 -44.04
CA ARG A 15 24.94 17.45 -43.39
C ARG A 15 24.93 18.23 -42.07
N THR A 16 25.44 19.46 -42.08
CA THR A 16 25.47 20.35 -40.90
C THR A 16 24.75 21.66 -41.17
N ASN A 17 23.87 22.08 -40.25
CA ASN A 17 23.22 23.40 -40.29
C ASN A 17 24.08 24.50 -39.63
N LEU A 18 25.41 24.38 -39.69
CA LEU A 18 26.36 25.27 -38.99
C LEU A 18 27.11 26.18 -39.98
N ASN A 19 27.41 27.40 -39.55
CA ASN A 19 28.21 28.34 -40.34
C ASN A 19 29.69 27.95 -40.37
N GLU A 20 30.44 28.40 -41.38
CA GLU A 20 31.87 28.07 -41.54
C GLU A 20 32.73 28.40 -40.30
N LEU A 21 32.43 29.51 -39.62
CA LEU A 21 33.11 29.90 -38.38
C LEU A 21 32.83 28.91 -37.23
N GLN A 22 31.61 28.38 -37.14
CA GLN A 22 31.24 27.39 -36.13
C GLN A 22 31.85 26.01 -36.43
N LEU A 23 31.97 25.64 -37.71
CA LEU A 23 32.63 24.41 -38.14
C LEU A 23 34.13 24.44 -37.82
N LYS A 24 34.81 25.57 -38.09
CA LYS A 24 36.23 25.74 -37.71
C LYS A 24 36.44 25.70 -36.20
N ALA A 25 35.53 26.27 -35.41
CA ALA A 25 35.61 26.25 -33.95
C ALA A 25 35.47 24.84 -33.33
N LYS A 26 34.77 23.91 -34.01
CA LYS A 26 34.60 22.53 -33.53
C LYS A 26 35.75 21.59 -33.88
N GLY A 27 36.64 21.97 -34.80
CA GLY A 27 37.89 21.25 -35.08
C GLY A 27 37.71 19.83 -35.64
N ILE A 28 38.38 18.86 -35.02
CA ILE A 28 38.45 17.46 -35.49
C ILE A 28 37.84 16.55 -34.41
N ASN A 29 36.82 15.77 -34.77
CA ASN A 29 36.12 14.85 -33.85
C ASN A 29 35.88 13.48 -34.49
N CYS A 30 35.72 12.46 -33.64
CA CYS A 30 35.26 11.13 -34.04
C CYS A 30 33.76 10.98 -33.78
N PHE A 31 32.97 10.72 -34.82
CA PHE A 31 31.53 10.49 -34.69
C PHE A 31 31.25 9.01 -34.38
N LEU A 32 30.62 8.73 -33.23
CA LEU A 32 30.24 7.37 -32.83
C LEU A 32 29.05 6.82 -33.63
N PHE A 33 28.04 7.65 -33.87
CA PHE A 33 26.84 7.27 -34.61
C PHE A 33 26.91 7.79 -36.05
N ARG A 34 27.44 6.96 -36.97
CA ARG A 34 27.59 7.28 -38.40
C ARG A 34 26.68 6.41 -39.25
N ALA A 35 26.30 6.90 -40.44
CA ALA A 35 25.74 6.02 -41.45
C ALA A 35 26.76 4.92 -41.82
N TYR A 36 26.26 3.79 -42.29
CA TYR A 36 27.12 2.67 -42.67
C TYR A 36 28.11 3.11 -43.76
N GLN A 37 29.41 2.97 -43.50
CA GLN A 37 30.51 3.43 -44.37
C GLN A 37 30.54 4.94 -44.64
N ASP A 38 29.81 5.73 -43.86
CA ASP A 38 29.81 7.19 -43.97
C ASP A 38 30.67 7.82 -42.88
N ILE A 39 31.14 9.04 -43.15
CA ILE A 39 32.02 9.82 -42.28
C ILE A 39 31.17 10.67 -41.31
N GLU A 40 29.94 11.02 -41.70
CA GLU A 40 29.01 11.87 -40.94
C GLU A 40 27.74 11.12 -40.46
N PRO A 41 27.08 11.60 -39.38
CA PRO A 41 25.78 11.09 -38.96
C PRO A 41 24.70 11.34 -40.03
N GLN A 42 23.75 10.41 -40.14
CA GLN A 42 22.55 10.60 -40.95
C GLN A 42 21.47 11.33 -40.13
N SER A 43 20.52 12.00 -40.80
CA SER A 43 19.34 12.55 -40.13
C SER A 43 18.61 11.45 -39.36
N VAL A 44 18.53 11.64 -38.04
CA VAL A 44 17.95 10.69 -37.08
C VAL A 44 16.50 10.37 -37.46
N GLY A 45 15.72 11.38 -37.86
CA GLY A 45 14.32 11.22 -38.26
C GLY A 45 14.17 10.30 -39.48
N ASN A 46 14.93 10.54 -40.55
CA ASN A 46 14.82 9.75 -41.78
C ASN A 46 15.35 8.32 -41.61
N SER A 47 16.29 8.12 -40.68
CA SER A 47 16.94 6.83 -40.47
C SER A 47 16.16 5.95 -39.50
N LEU A 48 15.68 6.50 -38.39
CA LEU A 48 15.04 5.73 -37.32
C LEU A 48 13.53 5.55 -37.53
N THR A 49 12.82 6.53 -38.09
CA THR A 49 11.35 6.46 -38.23
C THR A 49 10.87 5.24 -39.01
N PRO A 50 11.37 4.95 -40.24
CA PRO A 50 10.89 3.79 -41.00
C PRO A 50 11.35 2.45 -40.38
N ARG A 51 12.54 2.43 -39.75
CA ARG A 51 13.06 1.23 -39.06
C ARG A 51 12.25 0.91 -37.80
N LEU A 52 11.87 1.93 -37.03
CA LEU A 52 11.01 1.79 -35.87
C LEU A 52 9.63 1.28 -36.28
N ALA A 53 9.04 1.84 -37.34
CA ALA A 53 7.75 1.40 -37.85
C ALA A 53 7.79 -0.07 -38.33
N ALA A 54 8.86 -0.47 -39.03
CA ALA A 54 9.05 -1.86 -39.45
C ALA A 54 9.27 -2.81 -38.26
N ALA A 55 10.04 -2.40 -37.26
CA ALA A 55 10.25 -3.18 -36.05
C ALA A 55 8.94 -3.39 -35.28
N LEU A 56 8.15 -2.33 -35.11
CA LEU A 56 6.83 -2.40 -34.45
C LEU A 56 5.87 -3.32 -35.22
N TYR A 57 5.87 -3.28 -36.55
CA TYR A 57 5.03 -4.16 -37.37
C TYR A 57 5.35 -5.64 -37.15
N ASN A 58 6.63 -5.99 -37.02
CA ASN A 58 7.05 -7.39 -36.83
C ASN A 58 6.87 -7.89 -35.39
N VAL A 59 6.81 -6.98 -34.40
CA VAL A 59 6.69 -7.32 -32.97
C VAL A 59 5.23 -7.20 -32.49
N GLN A 60 4.34 -6.59 -33.26
CA GLN A 60 2.96 -6.36 -32.82
C GLN A 60 2.19 -7.68 -32.61
N PRO A 61 1.46 -7.82 -31.49
CA PRO A 61 0.64 -9.00 -31.22
C PRO A 61 -0.67 -8.96 -32.04
N SER A 62 -1.31 -10.12 -32.25
CA SER A 62 -2.52 -10.23 -33.08
C SER A 62 -3.72 -9.38 -32.61
N ASN A 63 -3.69 -8.91 -31.35
CA ASN A 63 -4.74 -8.11 -30.72
C ASN A 63 -4.47 -6.59 -30.71
N LEU A 64 -3.31 -6.12 -31.20
CA LEU A 64 -2.95 -4.70 -31.15
C LEU A 64 -2.18 -4.25 -32.40
N GLU A 65 -2.70 -3.24 -33.08
CA GLU A 65 -2.06 -2.67 -34.28
C GLU A 65 -1.11 -1.52 -33.88
N LEU A 66 0.20 -1.78 -33.97
CA LEU A 66 1.26 -0.81 -33.63
C LEU A 66 1.81 -0.07 -34.86
N ALA A 67 1.79 -0.73 -36.02
CA ALA A 67 2.23 -0.17 -37.28
C ALA A 67 1.45 -0.78 -38.46
N THR A 68 1.37 -0.06 -39.56
CA THR A 68 0.69 -0.48 -40.79
C THR A 68 1.68 -0.56 -41.94
N LEU A 69 1.43 -1.51 -42.85
CA LEU A 69 2.19 -1.68 -44.08
C LEU A 69 1.32 -1.28 -45.27
N SER A 70 1.77 -0.32 -46.07
CA SER A 70 1.09 0.12 -47.29
C SER A 70 1.94 -0.19 -48.52
N GLY A 71 2.22 -1.47 -48.77
CA GLY A 71 2.95 -1.94 -49.97
C GLY A 71 3.75 -3.23 -49.78
N LYS A 72 4.90 -3.32 -50.47
CA LYS A 72 5.90 -4.39 -50.41
C LYS A 72 6.71 -4.35 -49.10
N GLU A 73 6.77 -5.48 -48.41
CA GLU A 73 7.53 -5.69 -47.16
C GLU A 73 9.02 -5.35 -47.28
N ALA A 74 9.62 -5.49 -48.47
CA ALA A 74 11.04 -5.22 -48.68
C ALA A 74 11.42 -3.72 -48.58
N THR A 75 10.46 -2.80 -48.56
CA THR A 75 10.72 -1.34 -48.58
C THR A 75 10.40 -0.69 -47.24
N LEU A 76 11.43 -0.28 -46.49
CA LEU A 76 11.31 0.34 -45.16
C LEU A 76 10.40 1.57 -45.11
N ASN A 77 10.31 2.36 -46.19
CA ASN A 77 9.49 3.58 -46.25
C ASN A 77 7.98 3.31 -46.36
N GLN A 78 7.57 2.05 -46.53
CA GLN A 78 6.15 1.67 -46.66
C GLN A 78 5.52 1.27 -45.33
N TYR A 79 6.33 1.16 -44.28
CA TYR A 79 5.87 1.01 -42.91
C TYR A 79 5.54 2.37 -42.31
N LYS A 80 4.38 2.47 -41.68
CA LYS A 80 3.94 3.67 -40.96
C LYS A 80 3.53 3.31 -39.55
N SER A 81 3.93 4.13 -38.58
CA SER A 81 3.49 4.01 -37.20
C SER A 81 3.12 5.38 -36.65
N LYS A 82 2.16 5.42 -35.73
CA LYS A 82 1.87 6.61 -34.93
C LYS A 82 2.99 6.89 -33.92
N TYR A 83 3.79 5.88 -33.58
CA TYR A 83 4.92 6.01 -32.67
C TYR A 83 6.16 6.45 -33.44
N THR A 84 6.67 7.64 -33.09
CA THR A 84 7.85 8.23 -33.69
C THR A 84 9.09 8.04 -32.80
N PRO A 85 10.32 8.16 -33.33
CA PRO A 85 11.51 8.20 -32.49
C PRO A 85 11.45 9.29 -31.41
N HIS A 86 10.78 10.41 -31.69
CA HIS A 86 10.57 11.47 -30.71
C HIS A 86 9.62 11.02 -29.59
N SER A 87 8.48 10.39 -29.92
CA SER A 87 7.57 9.88 -28.88
C SER A 87 8.25 8.81 -28.03
N MET A 88 9.03 7.91 -28.63
CA MET A 88 9.82 6.92 -27.90
C MET A 88 10.82 7.57 -26.94
N ARG A 89 11.49 8.65 -27.37
CA ARG A 89 12.39 9.41 -26.50
C ARG A 89 11.65 10.03 -25.31
N VAL A 90 10.49 10.64 -25.52
CA VAL A 90 9.67 11.21 -24.44
C VAL A 90 9.27 10.12 -23.44
N SER A 91 8.77 8.98 -23.94
CA SER A 91 8.36 7.84 -23.12
C SER A 91 9.52 7.27 -22.31
N LEU A 92 10.70 7.07 -22.91
CA LEU A 92 11.88 6.57 -22.20
C LEU A 92 12.36 7.53 -21.11
N ILE A 93 12.41 8.85 -21.40
CA ILE A 93 12.79 9.86 -20.39
C ILE A 93 11.79 9.83 -19.23
N THR A 94 10.49 9.75 -19.54
CA THR A 94 9.44 9.67 -18.52
C THR A 94 9.61 8.42 -17.68
N ALA A 95 9.78 7.24 -18.29
CA ALA A 95 9.95 5.98 -17.56
C ALA A 95 11.21 5.98 -16.68
N TYR A 96 12.35 6.47 -17.17
CA TYR A 96 13.57 6.54 -16.35
C TYR A 96 13.43 7.43 -15.12
N ILE A 97 12.78 8.59 -15.27
CA ILE A 97 12.63 9.52 -14.15
C ILE A 97 11.52 9.04 -13.21
N MET A 98 10.40 8.60 -13.77
CA MET A 98 9.20 8.32 -13.01
C MET A 98 9.16 6.88 -12.48
N GLU A 99 9.28 5.89 -13.35
CA GLU A 99 9.11 4.49 -12.94
C GLU A 99 10.37 3.98 -12.25
N MET A 100 11.55 4.37 -12.77
CA MET A 100 12.84 3.89 -12.25
C MET A 100 13.45 4.84 -11.20
N GLY A 101 12.81 5.98 -10.91
CA GLY A 101 13.27 6.93 -9.90
C GLY A 101 14.66 7.52 -10.14
N MET A 102 15.14 7.54 -11.40
CA MET A 102 16.49 8.06 -11.68
C MET A 102 16.55 9.56 -11.43
N PRO A 103 17.59 10.07 -10.75
CA PRO A 103 17.83 11.50 -10.61
C PRO A 103 17.83 12.20 -11.97
N ILE A 104 17.04 13.27 -12.08
CA ILE A 104 16.88 14.02 -13.34
C ILE A 104 18.22 14.55 -13.88
N GLU A 105 19.17 14.83 -12.99
CA GLU A 105 20.53 15.26 -13.30
C GLU A 105 21.30 14.24 -14.15
N ILE A 106 21.10 12.95 -13.84
CA ILE A 106 21.73 11.84 -14.55
C ILE A 106 21.05 11.66 -15.91
N VAL A 107 19.71 11.65 -15.93
CA VAL A 107 18.93 11.50 -17.17
C VAL A 107 19.22 12.65 -18.13
N MET A 108 19.35 13.88 -17.64
CA MET A 108 19.75 15.05 -18.43
C MET A 108 21.07 14.82 -19.18
N LYS A 109 22.08 14.25 -18.50
CA LYS A 109 23.39 13.94 -19.10
C LYS A 109 23.29 12.82 -20.15
N VAL A 110 22.55 11.75 -19.86
CA VAL A 110 22.36 10.61 -20.79
C VAL A 110 21.66 11.05 -22.07
N VAL A 111 20.65 11.90 -21.91
CA VAL A 111 19.78 12.35 -23.00
C VAL A 111 20.39 13.51 -23.77
N GLY A 112 21.41 14.17 -23.20
CA GLY A 112 22.16 15.26 -23.83
C GLY A 112 21.42 16.60 -23.82
N HIS A 113 20.59 16.86 -22.81
CA HIS A 113 19.91 18.14 -22.67
C HIS A 113 20.86 19.19 -22.06
N SER A 114 20.84 20.40 -22.62
CA SER A 114 21.67 21.52 -22.15
C SER A 114 21.13 22.16 -20.88
N SER A 115 19.87 21.92 -20.52
CA SER A 115 19.23 22.44 -19.32
C SER A 115 18.25 21.43 -18.72
N ILE A 116 18.05 21.53 -17.41
CA ILE A 116 17.10 20.68 -16.68
C ILE A 116 15.65 20.93 -17.12
N VAL A 117 15.33 22.17 -17.52
CA VAL A 117 13.99 22.58 -17.99
C VAL A 117 13.58 21.77 -19.22
N MET A 118 14.52 21.45 -20.12
CA MET A 118 14.24 20.57 -21.24
C MET A 118 13.85 19.17 -20.77
N SER A 119 14.55 18.60 -19.79
CA SER A 119 14.22 17.28 -19.24
C SER A 119 12.87 17.26 -18.52
N ILE A 120 12.56 18.31 -17.73
CA ILE A 120 11.26 18.45 -17.04
C ILE A 120 10.10 18.50 -18.06
N TYR A 121 10.27 19.21 -19.18
CA TYR A 121 9.23 19.29 -20.22
C TYR A 121 8.81 17.92 -20.78
N TYR A 122 9.73 16.96 -20.79
CA TYR A 122 9.49 15.59 -21.25
C TYR A 122 8.85 14.70 -20.18
N CYS A 123 8.94 15.05 -18.89
CA CYS A 123 8.25 14.32 -17.83
C CYS A 123 6.74 14.58 -17.94
N LYS A 124 6.01 13.67 -18.58
CA LYS A 124 4.55 13.70 -18.60
C LYS A 124 4.01 12.90 -17.43
N ILE A 125 3.62 13.63 -16.38
CA ILE A 125 3.08 13.06 -15.14
C ILE A 125 1.56 13.05 -15.24
N THR A 126 0.93 11.91 -14.99
CA THR A 126 -0.52 11.85 -14.85
C THR A 126 -0.93 12.20 -13.42
N GLN A 127 -2.19 12.61 -13.22
CA GLN A 127 -2.73 12.87 -11.88
C GLN A 127 -2.63 11.63 -10.97
N GLY A 128 -2.85 10.43 -11.53
CA GLY A 128 -2.72 9.17 -10.80
C GLY A 128 -1.29 8.92 -10.31
N ASP A 129 -0.27 9.23 -11.13
CA ASP A 129 1.13 9.08 -10.73
C ASP A 129 1.51 10.02 -9.59
N ILE A 130 0.98 11.25 -9.60
CA ILE A 130 1.19 12.22 -8.53
C ILE A 130 0.58 11.70 -7.24
N ARG A 131 -0.69 11.27 -7.28
CA ARG A 131 -1.39 10.72 -6.13
C ARG A 131 -0.62 9.54 -5.51
N LYS A 132 -0.24 8.56 -6.33
CA LYS A 132 0.50 7.37 -5.88
C LYS A 132 1.82 7.72 -5.20
N ARG A 133 2.59 8.70 -5.73
CA ARG A 133 3.84 9.13 -5.10
C ARG A 133 3.64 9.94 -3.83
N LEU A 134 2.60 10.76 -3.77
CA LEU A 134 2.27 11.49 -2.56
C LEU A 134 1.86 10.51 -1.45
N GLU A 135 1.03 9.52 -1.76
CA GLU A 135 0.63 8.46 -0.83
C GLU A 135 1.86 7.67 -0.34
N GLN A 136 2.77 7.28 -1.24
CA GLN A 136 4.01 6.61 -0.85
C GLN A 136 4.90 7.50 0.04
N GLY A 137 5.09 8.76 -0.33
CA GLY A 137 5.91 9.71 0.43
C GLY A 137 5.32 10.00 1.82
N GLU A 138 4.00 10.03 1.94
CA GLU A 138 3.31 10.16 3.22
C GLU A 138 3.57 8.96 4.13
N LYS A 139 3.45 7.73 3.60
CA LYS A 139 3.75 6.50 4.35
C LYS A 139 5.22 6.47 4.82
N GLU A 140 6.17 6.84 3.96
CA GLU A 140 7.59 6.93 4.32
C GLU A 140 7.86 8.01 5.40
N ALA A 141 7.18 9.16 5.31
CA ALA A 141 7.29 10.22 6.30
C ALA A 141 6.74 9.79 7.67
N LEU A 142 5.61 9.05 7.70
CA LEU A 142 5.06 8.48 8.93
C LEU A 142 6.05 7.50 9.59
N LYS A 143 6.64 6.60 8.81
CA LYS A 143 7.67 5.65 9.30
C LYS A 143 8.89 6.37 9.86
N THR A 144 9.41 7.36 9.14
CA THR A 144 10.55 8.15 9.59
C THR A 144 10.26 8.87 10.91
N ARG A 145 9.01 9.30 11.13
CA ARG A 145 8.59 9.93 12.39
C ARG A 145 8.56 8.93 13.56
N VAL A 146 8.18 7.68 13.31
CA VAL A 146 8.29 6.59 14.31
C VAL A 146 9.75 6.36 14.67
N ASP A 147 10.64 6.22 13.68
CA ASP A 147 12.08 6.01 13.90
C ASP A 147 12.74 7.17 14.67
N ALA A 148 12.36 8.41 14.34
CA ALA A 148 12.83 9.59 15.06
C ALA A 148 12.34 9.61 16.52
N THR A 149 11.10 9.19 16.76
CA THR A 149 10.53 9.08 18.11
C THR A 149 11.24 7.99 18.91
N GLN A 150 11.48 6.83 18.31
CA GLN A 150 12.26 5.75 18.90
C GLN A 150 13.67 6.22 19.27
N SER A 151 14.39 6.84 18.34
CA SER A 151 15.74 7.38 18.55
C SER A 151 15.79 8.38 19.72
N LEU A 152 14.74 9.18 19.91
CA LEU A 152 14.67 10.14 21.00
C LEU A 152 14.47 9.45 22.37
N ILE A 153 13.66 8.40 22.40
CA ILE A 153 13.39 7.64 23.62
C ILE A 153 14.61 6.80 24.00
N GLU A 154 15.32 6.23 23.02
CA GLU A 154 16.59 5.54 23.24
C GLU A 154 17.68 6.47 23.82
N GLN A 155 17.60 7.77 23.53
CA GLN A 155 18.45 8.80 24.14
C GLN A 155 17.97 9.25 25.54
N ASN A 156 17.03 8.54 26.17
CA ASN A 156 16.40 8.85 27.46
C ASN A 156 15.78 10.27 27.51
N LYS A 157 15.16 10.72 26.42
CA LYS A 157 14.47 12.03 26.34
C LYS A 157 12.96 11.87 26.20
N ILE A 158 12.37 10.92 26.93
CA ILE A 158 10.94 10.61 26.88
C ILE A 158 10.08 11.82 27.29
N GLU A 159 10.55 12.64 28.23
CA GLU A 159 9.84 13.83 28.71
C GLU A 159 9.53 14.85 27.61
N LYS A 160 10.34 14.91 26.55
CA LYS A 160 10.09 15.81 25.41
C LYS A 160 8.91 15.36 24.55
N VAL A 161 8.67 14.06 24.47
CA VAL A 161 7.63 13.45 23.62
C VAL A 161 6.37 13.12 24.42
N LYS A 162 6.46 13.11 25.76
CA LYS A 162 5.36 12.78 26.67
C LYS A 162 4.05 13.51 26.36
N ASN A 163 4.11 14.77 25.96
CA ASN A 163 2.94 15.58 25.60
C ASN A 163 2.25 15.13 24.30
N GLU A 164 2.94 14.34 23.48
CA GLU A 164 2.42 13.77 22.24
C GLU A 164 1.95 12.33 22.42
N LEU A 165 2.21 11.71 23.57
CA LEU A 165 1.86 10.32 23.81
C LEU A 165 0.47 10.21 24.43
N VAL A 166 -0.24 9.17 24.03
CA VAL A 166 -1.55 8.74 24.52
C VAL A 166 -1.37 7.41 25.24
N SER A 167 -2.01 7.24 26.38
CA SER A 167 -2.13 5.92 27.02
C SER A 167 -3.56 5.71 27.51
N ASN A 168 -3.96 4.45 27.65
CA ASN A 168 -5.20 4.09 28.32
C ASN A 168 -5.19 4.48 29.82
N ASN A 169 -4.00 4.66 30.42
CA ASN A 169 -3.85 5.11 31.79
C ASN A 169 -2.93 6.34 31.87
N GLU A 170 -3.50 7.49 32.20
CA GLU A 170 -2.77 8.76 32.33
C GLU A 170 -1.75 8.73 33.49
N GLU A 171 -2.02 7.99 34.57
CA GLU A 171 -1.07 7.86 35.69
C GLU A 171 0.21 7.17 35.24
N LEU A 172 0.09 6.16 34.38
CA LEU A 172 1.24 5.47 33.81
C LEU A 172 2.07 6.42 32.95
N LEU A 173 1.42 7.16 32.04
CA LEU A 173 2.10 8.15 31.21
C LEU A 173 2.84 9.17 32.09
N ASN A 174 2.19 9.64 33.16
CA ASN A 174 2.77 10.59 34.10
C ASN A 174 3.97 10.03 34.89
N SER A 175 3.98 8.73 35.18
CA SER A 175 5.09 8.07 35.86
C SER A 175 6.36 7.90 35.00
N LEU A 176 6.24 7.99 33.67
CA LEU A 176 7.38 7.88 32.77
C LEU A 176 8.24 9.14 32.87
N THR A 177 9.49 8.93 33.27
CA THR A 177 10.54 9.96 33.40
C THR A 177 11.82 9.47 32.74
N ASN A 178 12.77 10.36 32.51
CA ASN A 178 14.06 10.02 31.90
C ASN A 178 14.94 9.08 32.78
N SER A 179 14.49 8.74 33.99
CA SER A 179 15.15 7.80 34.90
C SER A 179 14.96 6.33 34.50
N ILE A 180 13.96 6.03 33.68
CA ILE A 180 13.68 4.68 33.20
C ILE A 180 14.67 4.35 32.07
N PRO A 181 15.43 3.26 32.16
CA PRO A 181 16.34 2.86 31.09
C PRO A 181 15.60 2.62 29.77
N ALA A 182 16.16 3.13 28.67
CA ALA A 182 15.69 2.90 27.31
C ALA A 182 15.38 1.42 26.98
N GLY A 183 16.17 0.48 27.53
CA GLY A 183 16.01 -0.95 27.29
C GLY A 183 14.69 -1.56 27.80
N ASN A 184 13.92 -0.84 28.63
CA ASN A 184 12.60 -1.28 29.06
C ASN A 184 11.52 -1.02 28.01
N PHE A 185 11.79 -0.13 27.03
CA PHE A 185 10.85 0.20 25.98
C PHE A 185 11.01 -0.79 24.80
N ILE A 186 9.89 -1.39 24.39
CA ILE A 186 9.79 -2.08 23.10
C ILE A 186 8.94 -1.22 22.17
N PHE A 187 9.51 -0.93 21.01
CA PHE A 187 8.86 -0.20 19.94
C PHE A 187 8.17 -1.19 18.99
N ARG A 188 6.96 -0.83 18.59
CA ARG A 188 6.18 -1.48 17.53
C ARG A 188 5.67 -0.37 16.62
N ASP A 189 5.29 -0.72 15.39
CA ASP A 189 4.85 0.27 14.39
C ASP A 189 3.59 1.05 14.82
N TYR A 190 2.79 0.45 15.71
CA TYR A 190 1.54 1.00 16.22
C TYR A 190 1.65 1.60 17.64
N GLY A 191 2.79 1.44 18.32
CA GLY A 191 3.01 2.04 19.64
C GLY A 191 4.15 1.43 20.46
N ILE A 192 4.20 1.79 21.73
CA ILE A 192 5.31 1.55 22.65
C ILE A 192 4.82 0.76 23.86
N CYS A 193 5.60 -0.24 24.27
CA CYS A 193 5.43 -0.94 25.54
C CYS A 193 6.56 -0.54 26.52
N PRO A 194 6.27 0.09 27.66
CA PRO A 194 7.28 0.52 28.63
C PRO A 194 7.83 -0.59 29.54
N TYR A 195 7.31 -1.83 29.41
CA TYR A 195 7.68 -2.98 30.25
C TYR A 195 8.22 -4.16 29.43
N ALA A 196 8.79 -3.89 28.26
CA ALA A 196 9.39 -4.88 27.38
C ALA A 196 8.52 -6.13 27.11
N ALA A 197 7.20 -5.95 26.96
CA ALA A 197 6.22 -7.02 26.73
C ALA A 197 6.19 -8.13 27.81
N THR A 198 6.71 -7.87 29.01
CA THR A 198 6.72 -8.84 30.12
C THR A 198 5.48 -8.75 31.00
N ARG A 199 4.87 -7.57 31.09
CA ARG A 199 3.72 -7.28 31.96
C ARG A 199 2.38 -7.30 31.23
N CYS A 200 2.11 -8.35 30.45
CA CYS A 200 0.81 -8.54 29.81
C CYS A 200 -0.23 -9.13 30.78
N GLU A 201 0.22 -9.79 31.86
CA GLU A 201 -0.63 -10.46 32.86
C GLU A 201 -1.44 -9.50 33.73
N ASP A 202 -1.02 -8.25 33.90
CA ASP A 202 -1.76 -7.21 34.62
C ASP A 202 -2.34 -6.15 33.66
N GLY A 203 -2.35 -6.43 32.36
CA GLY A 203 -2.76 -5.48 31.32
C GLY A 203 -4.27 -5.22 31.23
N GLY A 204 -5.10 -6.11 31.78
CA GLY A 204 -6.56 -6.08 31.67
C GLY A 204 -7.28 -5.36 32.81
N GLU A 205 -8.57 -5.63 32.92
CA GLU A 205 -9.47 -5.03 33.92
C GLU A 205 -9.24 -5.60 35.33
N LEU A 206 -9.83 -4.96 36.35
CA LEU A 206 -9.77 -5.41 37.74
C LEU A 206 -10.64 -6.66 37.94
N ASN A 207 -10.11 -7.67 38.65
CA ASN A 207 -10.88 -8.86 39.03
C ASN A 207 -11.91 -8.52 40.13
N GLY A 208 -13.10 -8.11 39.70
CA GLY A 208 -14.25 -7.88 40.58
C GLY A 208 -14.07 -6.71 41.55
N SER A 209 -15.16 -6.39 42.26
CA SER A 209 -15.34 -5.15 43.03
C SER A 209 -14.53 -5.04 44.35
N GLY A 210 -13.47 -5.83 44.54
CA GLY A 210 -12.79 -5.90 45.86
C GLY A 210 -11.36 -6.42 45.90
N THR A 211 -10.78 -6.89 44.78
CA THR A 211 -9.39 -7.38 44.76
C THR A 211 -8.53 -6.51 43.86
N SER A 212 -7.37 -6.06 44.34
CA SER A 212 -6.39 -5.27 43.53
C SER A 212 -5.70 -6.10 42.42
N LEU A 213 -6.08 -7.37 42.25
CA LEU A 213 -5.50 -8.27 41.26
C LEU A 213 -6.13 -7.98 39.89
N ARG A 214 -5.32 -7.65 38.89
CA ARG A 214 -5.78 -7.44 37.52
C ARG A 214 -5.74 -8.73 36.71
N VAL A 215 -6.62 -8.82 35.71
CA VAL A 215 -6.65 -9.92 34.73
C VAL A 215 -5.59 -9.67 33.66
N PRO A 216 -5.03 -10.73 33.03
CA PRO A 216 -4.30 -10.58 31.77
C PRO A 216 -5.10 -9.80 30.73
N ALA A 217 -4.39 -9.12 29.83
CA ALA A 217 -5.03 -8.54 28.66
C ALA A 217 -5.77 -9.66 27.88
N PRO A 218 -7.05 -9.45 27.51
CA PRO A 218 -7.83 -10.45 26.81
C PRO A 218 -7.19 -10.76 25.46
N SER A 219 -7.11 -12.04 25.13
CA SER A 219 -6.55 -12.46 23.85
C SER A 219 -7.42 -11.94 22.70
N GLY A 220 -6.77 -11.39 21.69
CA GLY A 220 -7.41 -10.70 20.58
C GLY A 220 -6.85 -11.11 19.23
N TYR A 221 -6.97 -10.23 18.24
CA TYR A 221 -6.35 -10.39 16.92
C TYR A 221 -4.84 -10.64 17.00
N LEU A 222 -4.15 -9.88 17.86
CA LEU A 222 -2.71 -10.00 18.11
C LEU A 222 -2.33 -11.17 19.03
N GLY A 223 -3.29 -12.05 19.37
CA GLY A 223 -3.10 -13.18 20.28
C GLY A 223 -3.03 -12.75 21.74
N THR A 224 -2.12 -13.37 22.50
CA THR A 224 -1.98 -13.17 23.95
C THR A 224 -1.41 -11.80 24.33
N GLN A 225 -0.65 -11.16 23.43
CA GLN A 225 -0.09 -9.82 23.61
C GLN A 225 -1.00 -8.78 22.95
N ASN A 226 -2.25 -8.71 23.38
CA ASN A 226 -3.21 -7.73 22.84
C ASN A 226 -2.95 -6.32 23.38
N CYS A 227 -1.99 -5.63 22.77
CA CYS A 227 -1.57 -4.29 23.16
C CYS A 227 -2.71 -3.25 23.04
N LEU A 228 -3.63 -3.40 22.10
CA LEU A 228 -4.75 -2.47 21.89
C LEU A 228 -5.67 -2.37 23.12
N ARG A 229 -5.82 -3.48 23.84
CA ARG A 229 -6.62 -3.59 25.08
C ARG A 229 -5.78 -3.55 26.35
N CYS A 230 -4.47 -3.36 26.22
CA CYS A 230 -3.57 -3.33 27.35
C CYS A 230 -3.55 -1.93 27.98
N ARG A 231 -3.59 -1.87 29.32
CA ARG A 231 -3.49 -0.60 30.06
C ARG A 231 -2.12 0.06 29.91
N HIS A 232 -1.05 -0.74 29.75
CA HIS A 232 0.31 -0.22 29.70
C HIS A 232 0.75 0.22 28.31
N PHE A 233 -0.12 0.03 27.33
CA PHE A 233 0.14 0.43 25.97
C PHE A 233 0.14 1.95 25.85
N ILE A 234 1.12 2.45 25.11
CA ILE A 234 1.32 3.87 24.83
C ILE A 234 1.38 4.02 23.33
N THR A 235 0.68 5.00 22.79
CA THR A 235 0.72 5.36 21.38
C THR A 235 0.82 6.88 21.26
N GLY A 236 0.70 7.44 20.06
CA GLY A 236 0.73 8.87 19.84
C GLY A 236 0.60 9.19 18.35
N PRO A 237 0.55 10.48 17.96
CA PRO A 237 0.37 10.88 16.57
C PRO A 237 1.37 10.20 15.65
N ALA A 238 2.62 10.02 16.08
CA ALA A 238 3.68 9.30 15.37
C ALA A 238 3.24 7.93 14.83
N PHE A 239 2.52 7.16 15.65
CA PHE A 239 2.16 5.77 15.42
C PHE A 239 0.77 5.60 14.76
N ILE A 240 0.12 6.69 14.37
CA ILE A 240 -1.24 6.64 13.81
C ILE A 240 -1.33 5.77 12.55
N GLY A 241 -0.29 5.76 11.72
CA GLY A 241 -0.21 4.91 10.52
C GLY A 241 -0.29 3.43 10.88
N GLY A 242 0.54 2.96 11.82
CA GLY A 242 0.52 1.57 12.27
C GLY A 242 -0.78 1.18 12.98
N LEU A 243 -1.38 2.10 13.75
CA LEU A 243 -2.71 1.88 14.35
C LEU A 243 -3.79 1.71 13.27
N LEU A 244 -3.78 2.54 12.23
CA LEU A 244 -4.73 2.42 11.11
C LEU A 244 -4.52 1.11 10.35
N SER A 245 -3.27 0.72 10.07
CA SER A 245 -2.97 -0.55 9.40
C SER A 245 -3.53 -1.76 10.17
N ILE A 246 -3.29 -1.83 11.50
CA ILE A 246 -3.85 -2.92 12.33
C ILE A 246 -5.37 -2.84 12.42
N THR A 247 -5.94 -1.64 12.49
CA THR A 247 -7.40 -1.47 12.50
C THR A 247 -8.02 -1.99 11.21
N ASN A 248 -7.38 -1.73 10.05
CA ASN A 248 -7.82 -2.21 8.75
C ASN A 248 -7.71 -3.74 8.63
N GLU A 249 -6.66 -4.34 9.19
CA GLU A 249 -6.53 -5.80 9.31
C GLU A 249 -7.66 -6.41 10.16
N ILE A 250 -7.89 -5.86 11.36
CA ILE A 250 -8.97 -6.32 12.25
C ILE A 250 -10.33 -6.17 11.55
N LEU A 251 -10.55 -5.07 10.84
CA LEU A 251 -11.78 -4.83 10.09
C LEU A 251 -11.96 -5.87 8.97
N PHE A 252 -10.90 -6.20 8.23
CA PHE A 252 -10.93 -7.23 7.19
C PHE A 252 -11.27 -8.61 7.76
N HIS A 253 -10.65 -8.98 8.89
CA HIS A 253 -10.95 -10.22 9.57
C HIS A 253 -12.37 -10.24 10.14
N SER A 254 -12.85 -9.12 10.68
CA SER A 254 -14.22 -8.98 11.17
C SER A 254 -15.24 -9.17 10.05
N ASN A 255 -15.04 -8.52 8.90
CA ASN A 255 -15.89 -8.68 7.70
C ASN A 255 -15.91 -10.14 7.20
N THR A 256 -14.74 -10.78 7.19
CA THR A 256 -14.61 -12.20 6.81
C THR A 256 -15.36 -13.11 7.78
N GLN A 257 -15.23 -12.88 9.10
CA GLN A 257 -15.94 -13.65 10.13
C GLN A 257 -17.46 -13.40 10.06
N SER A 258 -17.90 -12.16 9.87
CA SER A 258 -19.32 -11.82 9.68
C SER A 258 -19.93 -12.57 8.49
N SER A 259 -19.21 -12.64 7.37
CA SER A 259 -19.60 -13.43 6.21
C SER A 259 -19.70 -14.94 6.51
N GLN A 260 -18.81 -15.47 7.35
CA GLN A 260 -18.86 -16.87 7.81
C GLN A 260 -20.07 -17.11 8.72
N CYS A 261 -20.32 -16.23 9.69
CA CYS A 261 -21.50 -16.29 10.56
C CYS A 261 -22.80 -16.29 9.75
N THR A 262 -22.90 -15.42 8.73
CA THR A 262 -24.07 -15.35 7.84
C THR A 262 -24.28 -16.64 7.04
N LYS A 263 -23.20 -17.26 6.56
CA LYS A 263 -23.26 -18.57 5.86
C LYS A 263 -23.65 -19.72 6.80
N LEU A 264 -23.21 -19.70 8.04
CA LEU A 264 -23.60 -20.70 9.04
C LEU A 264 -25.06 -20.52 9.44
N GLN A 265 -25.49 -19.27 9.65
CA GLN A 265 -26.88 -18.95 9.95
C GLN A 265 -27.82 -19.42 8.83
N SER A 266 -27.48 -19.18 7.55
CA SER A 266 -28.32 -19.64 6.44
C SER A 266 -28.38 -21.17 6.35
N LYS A 267 -27.29 -21.88 6.66
CA LYS A 267 -27.28 -23.35 6.77
C LYS A 267 -28.18 -23.85 7.89
N ILE A 268 -28.12 -23.23 9.07
CA ILE A 268 -29.00 -23.56 10.20
C ILE A 268 -30.45 -23.40 9.76
N THR A 269 -30.82 -22.26 9.18
CA THR A 269 -32.20 -22.02 8.69
C THR A 269 -32.64 -23.01 7.60
N MET A 270 -31.75 -23.47 6.72
CA MET A 270 -32.08 -24.51 5.73
C MET A 270 -32.30 -25.89 6.39
N LEU A 271 -31.49 -26.23 7.40
CA LEU A 271 -31.62 -27.49 8.14
C LEU A 271 -32.89 -27.49 9.00
N GLU A 272 -33.21 -26.38 9.65
CA GLU A 272 -34.45 -26.18 10.40
C GLU A 272 -35.68 -26.34 9.50
N LYS A 273 -35.69 -25.73 8.31
CA LYS A 273 -36.76 -25.93 7.33
C LYS A 273 -36.92 -27.38 6.90
N SER A 274 -35.81 -28.11 6.74
CA SER A 274 -35.83 -29.53 6.39
C SER A 274 -36.39 -30.38 7.54
N LEU A 275 -36.10 -29.99 8.79
CA LEU A 275 -36.66 -30.62 9.98
C LEU A 275 -38.17 -30.36 10.08
N ASP A 276 -38.62 -29.12 9.86
CA ASP A 276 -40.04 -28.75 9.84
C ASP A 276 -40.82 -29.53 8.76
N GLU A 277 -40.22 -29.76 7.59
CA GLU A 277 -40.82 -30.59 6.54
C GLU A 277 -40.98 -32.05 6.97
N LEU A 278 -40.00 -32.60 7.69
CA LEU A 278 -40.11 -33.95 8.26
C LEU A 278 -41.18 -34.02 9.34
N ASP A 279 -41.23 -33.04 10.24
CA ASP A 279 -42.27 -32.95 11.29
C ASP A 279 -43.67 -32.89 10.67
N ARG A 280 -43.85 -32.16 9.55
CA ARG A 280 -45.10 -32.16 8.78
C ARG A 280 -45.43 -33.52 8.16
N ARG A 281 -44.44 -34.22 7.60
CA ARG A 281 -44.65 -35.58 7.04
C ARG A 281 -45.03 -36.58 8.14
N GLU A 282 -44.37 -36.49 9.29
CA GLU A 282 -44.68 -37.31 10.47
C GLU A 282 -46.12 -37.09 10.94
N TYR A 283 -46.55 -35.83 11.02
CA TYR A 283 -47.92 -35.48 11.37
C TYR A 283 -48.96 -36.08 10.39
N VAL A 284 -48.72 -35.98 9.08
CA VAL A 284 -49.61 -36.53 8.04
C VAL A 284 -49.65 -38.06 8.06
N ALA A 285 -48.52 -38.73 8.29
CA ALA A 285 -48.48 -40.19 8.35
C ALA A 285 -49.11 -40.75 9.62
N ASN A 286 -48.97 -40.05 10.76
CA ASN A 286 -49.70 -40.39 11.98
C ASN A 286 -51.23 -40.30 11.78
N LEU A 287 -51.71 -39.32 11.00
CA LEU A 287 -53.14 -39.25 10.61
C LEU A 287 -53.57 -40.41 9.71
N LYS A 288 -52.64 -41.02 8.96
CA LYS A 288 -52.88 -42.15 8.04
C LYS A 288 -52.55 -43.53 8.62
N ASN A 289 -52.07 -43.61 9.87
CA ASN A 289 -51.58 -44.84 10.53
C ASN A 289 -50.44 -45.58 9.78
N GLU A 290 -49.55 -44.85 9.10
CA GLU A 290 -48.36 -45.42 8.45
C GLU A 290 -47.10 -45.21 9.33
N LYS A 291 -46.22 -46.22 9.42
CA LYS A 291 -44.94 -46.11 10.15
C LYS A 291 -43.88 -45.47 9.26
N ILE A 292 -43.33 -44.34 9.71
CA ILE A 292 -42.19 -43.66 9.08
C ILE A 292 -40.88 -44.07 9.75
N ASP A 293 -39.81 -44.18 8.96
CA ASP A 293 -38.44 -44.32 9.45
C ASP A 293 -37.89 -42.99 9.98
N LEU A 294 -37.63 -42.92 11.29
CA LEU A 294 -37.13 -41.73 12.01
C LEU A 294 -35.60 -41.58 11.99
N SER A 295 -34.89 -42.44 11.25
CA SER A 295 -33.43 -42.43 11.20
C SER A 295 -32.85 -41.12 10.64
N GLU A 296 -33.54 -40.51 9.68
CA GLU A 296 -33.12 -39.24 9.06
C GLU A 296 -33.20 -38.04 10.01
N ARG A 297 -34.18 -38.04 10.94
CA ARG A 297 -34.38 -36.98 11.93
C ARG A 297 -33.17 -36.85 12.86
N LYS A 298 -32.70 -37.97 13.40
CA LYS A 298 -31.52 -37.98 14.29
C LYS A 298 -30.27 -37.43 13.59
N ILE A 299 -30.11 -37.72 12.30
CA ILE A 299 -28.97 -37.23 11.51
C ILE A 299 -29.07 -35.70 11.32
N LEU A 300 -30.28 -35.17 11.06
CA LEU A 300 -30.51 -33.73 10.92
C LEU A 300 -30.33 -32.97 12.23
N GLU A 301 -30.89 -33.47 13.34
CA GLU A 301 -30.70 -32.86 14.67
C GLU A 301 -29.22 -32.80 15.08
N LEU A 302 -28.45 -33.86 14.80
CA LEU A 302 -27.00 -33.86 15.02
C LEU A 302 -26.27 -32.83 14.15
N LYS A 303 -26.68 -32.68 12.87
CA LYS A 303 -26.12 -31.66 11.97
C LYS A 303 -26.42 -30.24 12.43
N ILE A 304 -27.65 -29.98 12.93
CA ILE A 304 -28.04 -28.68 13.47
C ILE A 304 -27.15 -28.34 14.68
N ARG A 305 -27.09 -29.22 15.69
CA ARG A 305 -26.26 -29.00 16.89
C ARG A 305 -24.79 -28.75 16.57
N LYS A 306 -24.25 -29.49 15.59
CA LYS A 306 -22.87 -29.28 15.12
C LYS A 306 -22.71 -27.89 14.49
N THR A 307 -23.64 -27.49 13.63
CA THR A 307 -23.58 -26.20 12.93
C THR A 307 -23.81 -25.02 13.88
N GLU A 308 -24.67 -25.18 14.89
CA GLU A 308 -24.87 -24.21 15.98
C GLU A 308 -23.60 -24.03 16.81
N SER A 309 -22.92 -25.13 17.17
CA SER A 309 -21.64 -25.06 17.89
C SER A 309 -20.54 -24.37 17.06
N GLU A 310 -20.50 -24.63 15.75
CA GLU A 310 -19.62 -23.92 14.81
C GLU A 310 -19.97 -22.42 14.74
N TYR A 311 -21.26 -22.08 14.71
CA TYR A 311 -21.74 -20.69 14.73
C TYR A 311 -21.38 -19.97 16.02
N GLU A 312 -21.60 -20.57 17.19
CA GLU A 312 -21.21 -19.98 18.48
C GLU A 312 -19.71 -19.71 18.55
N SER A 313 -18.90 -20.62 18.02
CA SER A 313 -17.44 -20.46 17.98
C SER A 313 -17.03 -19.29 17.06
N ALA A 314 -17.66 -19.18 15.89
CA ALA A 314 -17.45 -18.06 14.97
C ALA A 314 -17.94 -16.72 15.57
N ALA A 315 -19.09 -16.71 16.25
CA ALA A 315 -19.66 -15.54 16.91
C ALA A 315 -18.77 -15.04 18.06
N LYS A 316 -18.24 -15.95 18.90
CA LYS A 316 -17.26 -15.59 19.95
C LYS A 316 -15.99 -14.96 19.37
N LYS A 317 -15.52 -15.47 18.22
CA LYS A 317 -14.37 -14.88 17.53
C LYS A 317 -14.70 -13.50 16.95
N MET A 318 -15.90 -13.32 16.41
CA MET A 318 -16.35 -12.02 15.91
C MET A 318 -16.46 -10.99 17.05
N ASP A 319 -17.04 -11.36 18.19
CA ASP A 319 -17.15 -10.50 19.38
C ASP A 319 -15.77 -10.02 19.88
N MET A 320 -14.80 -10.93 19.94
CA MET A 320 -13.40 -10.61 20.25
C MET A 320 -12.83 -9.54 19.31
N LEU A 321 -12.99 -9.71 17.99
CA LEU A 321 -12.48 -8.76 16.99
C LEU A 321 -13.17 -7.39 17.09
N LEU A 322 -14.47 -7.35 17.38
CA LEU A 322 -15.21 -6.09 17.55
C LEU A 322 -14.77 -5.33 18.81
N CYS A 323 -14.48 -6.04 19.91
CA CYS A 323 -13.90 -5.42 21.11
C CYS A 323 -12.53 -4.79 20.82
N ASP A 324 -11.69 -5.47 20.03
CA ASP A 324 -10.39 -4.96 19.61
C ASP A 324 -10.53 -3.74 18.70
N LEU A 325 -11.49 -3.78 17.75
CA LEU A 325 -11.81 -2.67 16.87
C LEU A 325 -12.24 -1.42 17.67
N GLN A 326 -13.13 -1.59 18.65
CA GLN A 326 -13.58 -0.49 19.51
C GLN A 326 -12.42 0.13 20.30
N SER A 327 -11.53 -0.72 20.83
CA SER A 327 -10.36 -0.28 21.59
C SER A 327 -9.36 0.48 20.70
N SER A 328 -9.15 -0.01 19.47
CA SER A 328 -8.32 0.64 18.46
C SER A 328 -8.88 2.01 18.09
N TYR A 329 -10.18 2.09 17.83
CA TYR A 329 -10.86 3.35 17.48
C TYR A 329 -10.81 4.37 18.62
N LYS A 330 -10.91 3.92 19.89
CA LYS A 330 -10.71 4.78 21.07
C LYS A 330 -9.30 5.38 21.09
N LEU A 331 -8.26 4.58 20.89
CA LEU A 331 -6.87 5.04 20.86
C LEU A 331 -6.61 6.01 19.70
N ILE A 332 -7.20 5.71 18.54
CA ILE A 332 -7.17 6.57 17.35
C ILE A 332 -7.80 7.94 17.65
N LYS A 333 -9.01 7.97 18.24
CA LYS A 333 -9.69 9.23 18.62
C LYS A 333 -8.89 10.05 19.64
N MET A 334 -8.30 9.39 20.64
CA MET A 334 -7.44 10.07 21.61
C MET A 334 -6.22 10.69 20.91
N THR A 335 -5.60 9.95 19.99
CA THR A 335 -4.45 10.43 19.21
C THR A 335 -4.82 11.62 18.32
N GLN A 336 -5.98 11.55 17.67
CA GLN A 336 -6.54 12.62 16.85
C GLN A 336 -6.78 13.89 17.67
N SER A 337 -7.33 13.77 18.89
CA SER A 337 -7.53 14.94 19.76
C SER A 337 -6.21 15.64 20.14
N ILE A 338 -5.13 14.89 20.38
CA ILE A 338 -3.82 15.46 20.69
C ILE A 338 -3.20 16.12 19.44
N ALA A 339 -3.38 15.50 18.28
CA ALA A 339 -2.87 16.05 17.02
C ALA A 339 -3.56 17.39 16.68
N ASN A 340 -4.88 17.48 16.83
CA ASN A 340 -5.65 18.68 16.52
C ASN A 340 -5.54 19.78 17.61
N GLN A 341 -5.20 19.44 18.86
CA GLN A 341 -4.97 20.44 19.92
C GLN A 341 -3.69 21.26 19.75
N LYS A 342 -2.75 20.85 18.89
CA LYS A 342 -1.50 21.58 18.63
C LYS A 342 -1.72 22.82 17.77
N ASP A 343 -2.26 23.87 18.40
CA ASP A 343 -2.85 24.97 17.66
C ASP A 343 -2.21 26.36 17.91
N SER A 344 -1.03 26.43 18.55
CA SER A 344 -0.36 27.72 18.81
C SER A 344 0.85 28.06 17.94
N LEU A 345 1.40 27.13 17.14
CA LEU A 345 2.69 27.34 16.43
C LEU A 345 2.76 26.79 14.98
N SER A 346 1.65 26.34 14.39
CA SER A 346 1.61 25.88 12.99
C SER A 346 1.51 27.07 12.02
N LEU A 347 2.56 27.26 11.20
CA LEU A 347 2.70 28.40 10.26
C LEU A 347 1.74 28.36 9.06
N VAL A 348 0.99 27.27 8.87
CA VAL A 348 -0.05 27.15 7.83
C VAL A 348 -1.26 26.48 8.47
N LYS A 349 -2.20 27.28 8.98
CA LYS A 349 -3.56 26.80 9.28
C LYS A 349 -4.42 26.99 8.04
N MET A 350 -4.75 25.92 7.34
CA MET A 350 -5.94 25.92 6.51
C MET A 350 -7.12 25.56 7.41
N SER A 351 -8.32 26.09 7.14
CA SER A 351 -9.52 25.76 7.92
C SER A 351 -9.84 24.26 7.93
N ASP A 352 -9.32 23.51 6.96
CA ASP A 352 -9.54 22.07 6.77
C ASP A 352 -8.32 21.23 7.18
N SER A 353 -7.36 21.78 7.95
CA SER A 353 -6.15 21.03 8.35
C SER A 353 -6.34 20.13 9.58
N GLU A 354 -7.59 19.84 9.95
CA GLU A 354 -7.88 18.84 10.98
C GLU A 354 -7.68 17.44 10.42
N ILE A 355 -7.02 16.57 11.19
CA ILE A 355 -6.96 15.15 10.83
C ILE A 355 -8.38 14.62 11.03
N GLU A 356 -9.04 14.20 9.96
CA GLU A 356 -10.33 13.50 9.99
C GLU A 356 -10.13 12.02 9.65
N ILE A 357 -10.84 11.16 10.35
CA ILE A 357 -10.77 9.71 10.17
C ILE A 357 -12.15 9.27 9.72
N SER A 358 -12.27 8.99 8.43
CA SER A 358 -13.48 8.48 7.80
C SER A 358 -13.48 6.95 7.78
N LEU A 359 -14.68 6.38 7.82
CA LEU A 359 -14.92 4.97 7.55
C LEU A 359 -15.65 4.90 6.23
N GLU A 360 -15.04 4.29 5.22
CA GLU A 360 -15.62 4.10 3.90
C GLU A 360 -15.98 2.64 3.68
N GLU A 361 -17.18 2.38 3.14
CA GLU A 361 -17.56 1.04 2.71
C GLU A 361 -16.90 0.73 1.37
N THR A 362 -15.91 -0.15 1.40
CA THR A 362 -15.13 -0.57 0.22
C THR A 362 -15.41 -2.01 -0.17
N SER A 363 -14.97 -2.38 -1.37
CA SER A 363 -15.05 -3.77 -1.82
C SER A 363 -14.06 -4.66 -1.06
N SER A 364 -14.36 -5.96 -0.91
CA SER A 364 -13.45 -6.89 -0.22
C SER A 364 -12.07 -7.01 -0.89
N PHE A 365 -12.00 -6.76 -2.20
CA PHE A 365 -10.74 -6.78 -2.94
C PHE A 365 -9.88 -5.55 -2.65
N GLU A 366 -10.51 -4.37 -2.63
CA GLU A 366 -9.85 -3.11 -2.29
C GLU A 366 -9.35 -3.10 -0.85
N GLN A 367 -10.17 -3.57 0.09
CA GLN A 367 -9.75 -3.74 1.49
C GLN A 367 -8.54 -4.67 1.63
N LEU A 368 -8.53 -5.79 0.89
CA LEU A 368 -7.40 -6.72 0.89
C LEU A 368 -6.16 -6.08 0.27
N GLN A 369 -6.31 -5.33 -0.82
CA GLN A 369 -5.21 -4.62 -1.46
C GLN A 369 -4.57 -3.64 -0.49
N GLU A 370 -5.36 -2.85 0.23
CA GLU A 370 -4.84 -1.89 1.21
C GLU A 370 -4.08 -2.58 2.36
N VAL A 371 -4.62 -3.70 2.88
CA VAL A 371 -3.92 -4.50 3.89
C VAL A 371 -2.58 -5.04 3.35
N CYS A 372 -2.56 -5.53 2.11
CA CYS A 372 -1.32 -6.00 1.48
C CYS A 372 -0.30 -4.87 1.25
N GLU A 373 -0.76 -3.69 0.82
CA GLU A 373 0.11 -2.52 0.62
C GLU A 373 0.66 -1.96 1.93
N ASN A 374 -0.10 -2.06 3.02
CA ASN A 374 0.37 -1.66 4.34
C ASN A 374 1.39 -2.67 4.91
N ALA A 375 1.27 -3.96 4.57
CA ALA A 375 2.21 -4.99 5.01
C ALA A 375 3.57 -4.96 4.28
N THR A 376 3.68 -4.33 3.11
CA THR A 376 4.96 -4.20 2.38
C THR A 376 5.85 -3.06 2.86
N ILE A 377 5.32 -2.18 3.72
CA ILE A 377 5.99 -0.97 4.21
C ILE A 377 6.39 -1.18 5.66
#